data_AF-A0A1A6AFN7-F1
#
_entry.id   AF-A0A1A6AFN7-F1
#
_cell.length_a   1.000
_cell.length_b   1.000
_cell.length_c   1.000
_cell.angle_alpha   90.00
_cell.angle_beta   90.00
_cell.angle_gamma   90.00
#
_symmetry.space_group_name_H-M   'P 1'
#
loop_
_entity.id
_entity.type
_entity.pdbx_description
1 polymer ?
#
loop_
_entity_poly.entity_id
_entity_poly.type
_entity_poly.pdbx_seq_one_letter_code
_entity_poly.pdbx_strand_id
1 'polypeptide(L)'
;MAAGPAESVQPAVLYKLIIFAVAMAVVPIGTYYFVLSYTKGNTIASAIAAIITANLVLVGYIIVAWLEDSQGVSPPVKGAVGEKKDK
;
A
#
# COMPACT_ATOMS: atom_id res chain seq x y z
N MET A 1 -7.32 18.49 27.16
CA MET A 1 -7.41 17.46 26.12
C MET A 1 -6.00 17.29 25.55
N ALA A 2 -5.21 16.39 26.13
CA ALA A 2 -3.82 16.20 25.73
C ALA A 2 -3.80 15.46 24.39
N ALA A 3 -3.31 16.13 23.34
CA ALA A 3 -2.94 15.46 22.10
C ALA A 3 -1.88 14.42 22.45
N GLY A 4 -2.20 13.14 22.28
CA GLY A 4 -1.24 12.05 22.47
C GLY A 4 -0.02 12.25 21.56
N PRO A 5 1.15 11.73 21.95
CA PRO A 5 2.37 11.83 21.14
C PRO A 5 2.05 11.31 19.75
N ALA A 6 2.36 12.09 18.71
CA ALA A 6 2.12 11.74 17.32
C ALA A 6 2.64 10.33 17.07
N GLU A 7 1.73 9.37 16.97
CA GLU A 7 2.02 7.99 16.63
C GLU A 7 2.79 8.03 15.33
N SER A 8 4.06 7.64 15.37
CA SER A 8 4.96 7.77 14.24
C SER A 8 4.57 6.71 13.22
N VAL A 9 3.61 7.07 12.36
CA VAL A 9 3.22 6.27 11.20
C VAL A 9 4.49 5.95 10.45
N GLN A 10 4.81 4.65 10.37
CA GLN A 10 6.05 4.21 9.75
C GLN A 10 6.05 4.67 8.29
N PRO A 11 7.06 5.44 7.84
CA PRO A 11 7.06 6.01 6.50
C PRO A 11 7.02 4.92 5.42
N ALA A 12 7.56 3.73 5.70
CA ALA A 12 7.51 2.57 4.82
C ALA A 12 6.06 2.12 4.49
N VAL A 13 5.18 2.10 5.50
CA VAL A 13 3.76 1.73 5.34
C VAL A 13 3.04 2.79 4.50
N LEU A 14 3.30 4.07 4.78
CA LEU A 14 2.68 5.18 4.05
C LEU A 14 2.98 5.11 2.54
N TYR A 15 4.23 4.82 2.17
CA TYR A 15 4.61 4.66 0.77
C TYR A 15 3.84 3.53 0.08
N LYS A 16 3.69 2.39 0.76
CA LYS A 16 2.96 1.25 0.18
C LYS A 16 1.47 1.52 0.05
N LEU A 17 0.86 2.20 1.03
CA LEU A 17 -0.54 2.64 0.93
C LEU A 17 -0.75 3.55 -0.28
N ILE A 18 0.15 4.50 -0.53
CA ILE A 18 0.09 5.38 -1.70
C ILE A 18 0.22 4.57 -2.99
N ILE A 19 1.19 3.66 -3.07
CA ILE A 19 1.39 2.80 -4.25
C ILE A 19 0.16 1.95 -4.51
N PHE A 20 -0.42 1.33 -3.48
CA PHE A 20 -1.63 0.51 -3.63
C PHE A 20 -2.86 1.34 -4.00
N ALA A 21 -3.00 2.55 -3.46
CA ALA A 21 -4.08 3.46 -3.83
C ALA A 21 -4.00 3.84 -5.32
N VAL A 22 -2.80 4.20 -5.80
CA VAL A 22 -2.58 4.51 -7.22
C VAL A 22 -2.77 3.25 -8.07
N ALA A 23 -2.25 2.09 -7.65
CA ALA A 23 -2.42 0.83 -8.36
C ALA A 23 -3.90 0.43 -8.49
N MET A 24 -4.71 0.65 -7.45
CA MET A 24 -6.13 0.33 -7.46
C MET A 24 -6.92 1.20 -8.45
N ALA A 25 -6.45 2.41 -8.77
CA ALA A 25 -7.00 3.19 -9.87
C ALA A 25 -6.42 2.73 -11.22
N VAL A 26 -5.10 2.71 -11.36
CA VAL A 26 -4.44 2.53 -12.65
C VAL A 26 -4.60 1.12 -13.21
N VAL A 27 -4.49 0.08 -12.38
CA VAL A 27 -4.49 -1.32 -12.85
C VAL A 27 -5.86 -1.74 -13.38
N PRO A 28 -7.00 -1.56 -12.68
CA PRO A 28 -8.32 -1.93 -13.21
C PRO A 28 -8.73 -1.08 -14.42
N ILE A 29 -8.39 0.22 -14.43
CA ILE A 29 -8.63 1.10 -15.57
C ILE A 29 -7.80 0.64 -16.79
N GLY A 30 -6.53 0.32 -16.57
CA GLY A 30 -5.66 -0.23 -17.61
C GLY A 30 -6.20 -1.54 -18.18
N THR A 31 -6.64 -2.45 -17.32
CA THR A 31 -7.29 -3.71 -17.74
C THR A 31 -8.52 -3.43 -18.59
N TYR A 32 -9.37 -2.47 -18.20
CA TYR A 32 -10.57 -2.14 -18.97
C TYR A 32 -10.23 -1.79 -20.42
N TYR A 33 -9.33 -0.82 -20.63
CA TYR A 33 -8.97 -0.38 -21.97
C TYR A 33 -8.18 -1.44 -22.75
N PHE A 34 -7.35 -2.23 -22.07
CA PHE A 34 -6.64 -3.35 -22.68
C PHE A 34 -7.61 -4.41 -23.22
N VAL A 35 -8.56 -4.85 -22.41
CA VAL A 35 -9.55 -5.85 -22.81
C VAL A 35 -10.55 -5.29 -23.82
N LEU A 36 -10.84 -3.99 -23.78
CA LEU A 36 -11.70 -3.33 -24.76
C LEU A 36 -11.10 -3.39 -26.16
N SER A 37 -9.79 -3.16 -26.28
CA SER A 37 -9.07 -3.28 -27.55
C SER A 37 -9.03 -4.73 -28.04
N TYR A 38 -8.88 -5.69 -27.13
CA TYR A 38 -8.82 -7.12 -27.49
C TYR A 38 -10.20 -7.68 -27.89
N THR A 39 -11.26 -7.25 -27.23
CA THR A 39 -12.63 -7.73 -27.43
C THR A 39 -13.41 -6.92 -28.47
N LYS A 40 -12.71 -6.19 -29.37
CA LYS A 40 -13.31 -5.39 -30.45
C LYS A 40 -14.40 -4.42 -29.97
N GLY A 41 -14.22 -3.79 -28.80
CA GLY A 41 -15.16 -2.81 -28.27
C GLY A 41 -16.27 -3.37 -27.36
N ASN A 42 -16.22 -4.65 -26.97
CA ASN A 42 -17.17 -5.18 -25.98
C ASN A 42 -16.91 -4.60 -24.58
N THR A 43 -17.72 -3.61 -24.21
CA THR A 43 -17.61 -2.89 -22.94
C THR A 43 -17.95 -3.76 -21.72
N ILE A 44 -18.85 -4.74 -21.88
CA ILE A 44 -19.26 -5.64 -20.80
C ILE A 44 -18.13 -6.60 -20.43
N ALA A 45 -17.51 -7.25 -21.44
CA ALA A 45 -16.37 -8.13 -21.21
C ALA A 45 -15.20 -7.38 -20.54
N SER A 46 -14.97 -6.14 -20.97
CA SER A 46 -13.93 -5.27 -20.43
C SER A 46 -14.21 -4.86 -18.98
N ALA A 47 -15.46 -4.53 -18.65
CA ALA A 47 -15.87 -4.21 -17.30
C ALA A 47 -15.72 -5.42 -16.36
N ILE A 48 -16.15 -6.61 -16.79
CA ILE A 48 -16.01 -7.85 -16.01
C ILE A 48 -14.53 -8.13 -15.74
N ALA A 49 -13.67 -8.01 -16.74
CA ALA A 49 -12.23 -8.19 -16.56
C ALA A 49 -11.64 -7.18 -15.56
N ALA A 50 -12.03 -5.91 -15.64
CA ALA A 50 -11.59 -4.88 -14.71
C ALA A 50 -12.03 -5.17 -13.26
N ILE A 51 -13.27 -5.63 -13.06
CA ILE A 51 -13.79 -6.02 -11.73
C ILE A 51 -13.00 -7.21 -11.16
N ILE A 52 -12.70 -8.21 -11.98
CA ILE A 52 -11.87 -9.34 -11.57
C ILE A 52 -10.46 -8.85 -11.18
N THR A 53 -9.85 -7.99 -11.99
CA THR A 53 -8.54 -7.43 -11.68
C THR A 53 -8.54 -6.59 -10.40
N ALA A 54 -9.59 -5.79 -10.14
CA ALA A 54 -9.69 -5.02 -8.91
C ALA A 54 -9.68 -5.92 -7.66
N ASN A 55 -10.39 -7.05 -7.69
CA ASN A 55 -10.36 -8.03 -6.60
C ASN A 55 -8.97 -8.68 -6.45
N LEU A 56 -8.25 -8.94 -7.54
CA LEU A 56 -6.87 -9.43 -7.48
C LEU A 56 -5.93 -8.42 -6.81
N VAL A 57 -6.07 -7.12 -7.12
CA VAL A 57 -5.29 -6.05 -6.47
C VAL A 57 -5.60 -6.00 -4.97
N LEU A 58 -6.87 -6.14 -4.59
CA LEU A 58 -7.29 -6.17 -3.18
C LEU A 58 -6.67 -7.35 -2.43
N VAL A 59 -6.70 -8.56 -3.02
CA VAL A 59 -6.06 -9.74 -2.43
C VAL A 59 -4.55 -9.53 -2.31
N GLY A 60 -3.90 -8.97 -3.34
CA GLY A 60 -2.48 -8.62 -3.30
C GLY A 60 -2.13 -7.64 -2.17
N TYR A 61 -2.98 -6.63 -1.95
CA TYR A 61 -2.83 -5.70 -0.84
C TYR A 61 -2.88 -6.41 0.52
N ILE A 62 -3.86 -7.30 0.73
CA ILE A 62 -4.01 -8.06 1.98
C ILE A 62 -2.77 -8.91 2.25
N ILE A 63 -2.24 -9.58 1.22
CA ILE A 63 -1.02 -10.40 1.35
C ILE A 63 0.18 -9.54 1.76
N VAL A 64 0.40 -8.41 1.08
CA VAL A 64 1.53 -7.52 1.39
C VAL A 64 1.39 -6.95 2.80
N ALA A 65 0.19 -6.54 3.20
CA ALA A 65 -0.07 -6.06 4.55
C ALA A 65 0.27 -7.12 5.62
N TRP A 66 -0.09 -8.38 5.37
CA TRP A 66 0.22 -9.47 6.31
C TRP A 66 1.72 -9.80 6.39
N LEU A 67 2.43 -9.72 5.26
CA LEU A 67 3.89 -9.91 5.22
C LEU A 67 4.65 -8.79 5.92
N GLU A 68 4.11 -7.57 5.93
CA GLU A 68 4.66 -6.44 6.68
C GLU A 68 4.40 -6.56 8.17
N ASP A 69 3.20 -6.97 8.57
CA ASP A 69 2.85 -7.18 9.98
C ASP A 69 3.76 -8.22 10.66
N SER A 70 4.19 -9.22 9.89
CA SER A 70 5.12 -10.27 10.35
C SER A 70 6.57 -9.78 10.53
N GLN A 71 6.97 -8.69 9.86
CA GLN A 71 8.31 -8.11 9.98
C GLN A 71 8.31 -7.10 11.13
N GLY A 72 8.39 -7.62 12.35
CA GLY A 72 8.38 -6.84 13.58
C GLY A 72 9.26 -5.58 13.48
N VAL A 73 8.62 -4.44 13.67
CA VAL A 73 9.23 -3.10 13.72
C VAL A 73 10.41 -3.14 14.67
N SER A 74 11.63 -3.09 14.14
CA SER A 74 12.81 -2.92 15.00
C SER A 74 12.69 -1.56 15.70
N PRO A 75 12.77 -1.51 17.04
CA PRO A 75 12.61 -0.27 17.78
C PRO A 75 13.66 0.76 17.35
N PRO A 76 13.34 2.07 17.41
CA PRO A 76 14.28 3.12 17.07
C PRO A 76 15.52 2.97 17.96
N VAL A 77 16.69 2.93 17.34
CA VAL A 77 17.99 2.92 18.03
C VAL A 77 18.04 4.14 18.95
N LYS A 78 17.79 3.92 20.24
CA LYS A 78 18.05 4.89 21.30
C LYS A 78 19.55 4.91 21.54
N GLY A 79 20.25 5.86 20.93
CA GLY A 79 21.62 6.16 21.33
C GLY A 79 22.41 6.93 20.30
N ALA A 80 22.41 8.26 20.41
CA ALA A 80 23.57 9.12 20.15
C ALA A 80 23.26 10.60 20.45
N VAL A 81 23.01 10.97 21.71
CA VAL A 81 23.44 12.28 22.23
C VAL A 81 23.93 12.03 23.65
N GLY A 82 25.25 12.07 23.81
CA GLY A 82 25.92 11.78 25.07
C GLY A 82 25.89 12.96 26.02
N GLU A 83 25.99 12.66 27.31
CA GLU A 83 26.81 13.47 28.22
C GLU A 83 27.29 12.58 29.38
N LYS A 84 28.54 12.14 29.25
CA LYS A 84 29.38 11.78 30.39
C LYS A 84 30.16 13.04 30.77
N LYS A 85 29.72 13.74 31.82
CA LYS A 85 30.50 14.61 32.73
C LYS A 85 29.49 15.13 33.77
N ASP A 86 29.74 15.18 35.06
CA ASP A 86 30.99 15.34 35.76
C ASP A 86 30.89 14.67 37.14
N LYS A 87 32.04 14.49 37.77
CA LYS A 87 32.30 13.75 39.01
C LYS A 87 32.15 14.65 40.23
#